data_AF-M7WY38-F1
#
_entry.id   AF-M7WY38-F1
#
_cell.length_a   1.000
_cell.length_b   1.000
_cell.length_c   1.000
_cell.angle_alpha   90.00
_cell.angle_beta   90.00
_cell.angle_gamma   90.00
#
_symmetry.space_group_name_H-M   'P 1'
#
loop_
_entity.id
_entity.type
_entity.pdbx_description
1 polymer ?
#
loop_
_entity_poly.entity_id
_entity_poly.type
_entity_poly.pdbx_seq_one_letter_code
_entity_poly.pdbx_strand_id
1 'polypeptide(L)'
;MIFLLLPLLVFSQECVLRDINYSKLTKPKNDPYLLSYPAYTFHFNICGPVDDNGNVAVAIADDVTYSLGKYSTQEPFTDNNGNGFKYAGGSKSRSGNLWSSSIYIKCDNTVTKDIIQVSTADFDKATVSFEIRGPSACVVEESKKSLSPVAIIFIIIAVIVCVILIVFGSWCLVNFFIGKRGIAVLPLYSIFHKQQDAFATEKANLI
;
A
#
# COMPACT_ATOMS: atom_id res chain seq x y z
N MET A 1 -25.89 23.31 6.91
CA MET A 1 -25.77 22.11 6.06
C MET A 1 -24.31 21.94 5.70
N ILE A 2 -23.62 21.01 6.35
CA ILE A 2 -22.23 20.66 6.03
C ILE A 2 -22.29 19.49 5.05
N PHE A 3 -21.91 19.74 3.79
CA PHE A 3 -21.70 18.69 2.80
C PHE A 3 -20.43 17.93 3.20
N LEU A 4 -20.62 16.75 3.79
CA LEU A 4 -19.58 15.73 3.96
C LEU A 4 -19.20 15.22 2.56
N LEU A 5 -18.14 15.79 1.99
CA LEU A 5 -17.37 15.17 0.91
C LEU A 5 -16.64 13.97 1.52
N LEU A 6 -17.25 12.79 1.48
CA LEU A 6 -16.48 11.55 1.60
C LEU A 6 -15.53 11.48 0.39
N PRO A 7 -14.20 11.41 0.59
CA PRO A 7 -13.35 10.99 -0.51
C PRO A 7 -13.74 9.56 -0.85
N LEU A 8 -14.22 9.35 -2.07
CA LEU A 8 -14.29 8.02 -2.68
C LEU A 8 -12.85 7.48 -2.63
N LEU A 9 -12.59 6.62 -1.66
CA LEU A 9 -11.41 5.78 -1.65
C LEU A 9 -11.48 4.94 -2.92
N VAL A 10 -10.82 5.41 -3.97
CA VAL A 10 -10.43 4.57 -5.09
C VAL A 10 -9.45 3.58 -4.47
N PHE A 11 -9.98 2.42 -4.06
CA PHE A 11 -9.15 1.29 -3.66
C PHE A 11 -8.37 0.88 -4.90
N SER A 12 -7.17 1.43 -5.04
CA SER A 12 -6.16 0.88 -5.93
C SER A 12 -5.87 -0.52 -5.42
N GLN A 13 -6.39 -1.55 -6.09
CA GLN A 13 -6.12 -2.94 -5.75
C GLN A 13 -4.65 -3.21 -6.01
N GLU A 14 -3.87 -3.26 -4.93
CA GLU A 14 -2.44 -3.50 -4.99
C GLU A 14 -2.16 -4.88 -5.61
N CYS A 15 -1.14 -4.95 -6.48
CA CYS A 15 -0.68 -6.22 -7.04
C CYS A 15 0.25 -6.94 -6.06
N VAL A 16 -0.22 -7.11 -4.82
CA VAL A 16 0.56 -7.66 -3.72
C VAL A 16 -0.13 -8.90 -3.19
N LEU A 17 0.63 -9.99 -3.09
CA LEU A 17 0.17 -11.23 -2.51
C LEU A 17 1.24 -11.72 -1.54
N ARG A 18 0.89 -11.84 -0.25
CA ARG A 18 1.81 -12.24 0.84
C ARG A 18 3.10 -11.42 0.86
N ASP A 19 2.97 -10.09 0.83
CA ASP A 19 4.09 -9.13 0.79
C ASP A 19 4.97 -9.17 -0.47
N ILE A 20 4.59 -9.94 -1.48
CA ILE A 20 5.32 -10.01 -2.76
C ILE A 20 4.60 -9.14 -3.77
N ASN A 21 5.34 -8.22 -4.38
CA ASN A 21 4.83 -7.34 -5.42
C ASN A 21 4.97 -7.99 -6.81
N TYR A 22 3.83 -8.28 -7.44
CA TYR A 22 3.75 -8.86 -8.78
C TYR A 22 3.51 -7.82 -9.89
N SER A 23 3.58 -6.52 -9.58
CA SER A 23 3.38 -5.44 -10.57
C SER A 23 4.35 -5.51 -11.76
N LYS A 24 5.51 -6.18 -11.62
CA LYS A 24 6.43 -6.45 -12.73
C LYS A 24 5.84 -7.35 -13.82
N LEU A 25 4.85 -8.17 -13.48
CA LEU A 25 4.11 -9.01 -14.41
C LEU A 25 2.93 -8.25 -15.04
N THR A 26 2.52 -7.11 -14.48
CA THR A 26 1.45 -6.30 -15.05
C THR A 26 1.93 -5.67 -16.35
N LYS A 27 1.17 -5.92 -17.41
CA LYS A 27 1.43 -5.35 -18.73
C LYS A 27 0.73 -4.01 -18.92
N PRO A 28 1.24 -3.15 -19.82
CA PRO A 28 0.47 -2.01 -20.29
C PRO A 28 -0.86 -2.47 -20.89
N LYS A 29 -1.91 -1.71 -20.64
CA LYS A 29 -3.27 -2.00 -21.11
C LYS A 29 -3.37 -2.25 -22.63
N ASN A 30 -2.55 -1.55 -23.43
CA ASN A 30 -2.50 -1.66 -24.89
C ASN A 30 -1.62 -2.81 -25.41
N ASP A 31 -0.89 -3.51 -24.53
CA ASP A 31 -0.05 -4.67 -24.86
C ASP A 31 -0.27 -5.79 -23.83
N PRO A 32 -1.51 -6.29 -23.67
CA PRO A 32 -1.81 -7.35 -22.71
C PRO A 32 -1.22 -8.69 -23.15
N TYR A 33 -1.25 -9.68 -22.26
CA TYR A 33 -0.91 -11.05 -22.65
C TYR A 33 -1.94 -11.60 -23.63
N LEU A 34 -1.45 -12.20 -24.71
CA LEU A 34 -2.25 -12.79 -25.79
C LEU A 34 -2.06 -14.30 -25.80
N LEU A 35 -3.16 -15.05 -25.75
CA LEU A 35 -3.15 -16.51 -25.83
C LEU A 35 -4.21 -16.98 -26.83
N SER A 36 -3.80 -17.81 -27.78
CA SER A 36 -4.75 -18.52 -28.65
C SER A 36 -5.15 -19.85 -28.02
N TYR A 37 -6.45 -20.09 -27.95
CA TYR A 37 -7.09 -21.33 -27.54
C TYR A 37 -8.07 -21.71 -28.68
N PRO A 38 -8.34 -22.99 -28.98
CA PRO A 38 -8.88 -23.41 -30.28
C PRO A 38 -9.93 -22.51 -30.96
N ALA A 39 -10.99 -22.10 -30.26
CA ALA A 39 -12.04 -21.21 -30.79
C ALA A 39 -12.03 -19.80 -30.16
N TYR A 40 -11.05 -19.48 -29.31
CA TYR A 40 -11.01 -18.27 -28.51
C TYR A 40 -9.61 -17.64 -28.51
N THR A 41 -9.55 -16.34 -28.74
CA THR A 41 -8.34 -15.56 -28.43
C THR A 41 -8.55 -14.87 -27.09
N PHE A 42 -7.68 -15.15 -26.13
CA PHE A 42 -7.73 -14.54 -24.80
C PHE A 42 -6.74 -13.40 -24.72
N HIS A 43 -7.21 -12.23 -24.30
CA HIS A 43 -6.36 -11.13 -23.87
C HIS A 43 -6.50 -11.02 -22.37
N PHE A 44 -5.41 -11.03 -21.63
CA PHE A 44 -5.49 -10.87 -20.18
C PHE A 44 -4.31 -10.08 -19.64
N ASN A 45 -4.50 -9.52 -18.47
CA ASN A 45 -3.46 -8.82 -17.73
C ASN A 45 -3.55 -9.25 -16.27
N ILE A 46 -2.47 -9.08 -15.52
CA ILE A 46 -2.45 -9.34 -14.09
C ILE A 46 -2.43 -8.02 -13.35
N CYS A 47 -3.32 -7.86 -12.37
CA CYS A 47 -3.44 -6.65 -11.57
C CYS A 47 -3.60 -5.34 -12.36
N GLY A 48 -4.20 -5.43 -13.54
CA GLY A 48 -4.47 -4.27 -14.37
C GLY A 48 -5.53 -4.60 -15.41
N PRO A 49 -6.19 -3.58 -15.96
CA PRO A 49 -7.16 -3.77 -17.01
C PRO A 49 -6.49 -3.99 -18.38
N VAL A 50 -7.20 -4.67 -19.27
CA VAL A 50 -6.89 -4.81 -20.70
C VAL A 50 -7.65 -3.81 -21.57
N ASP A 51 -8.69 -3.15 -21.04
CA ASP A 51 -9.53 -2.20 -21.77
C ASP A 51 -10.05 -1.05 -20.89
N ASP A 52 -10.80 -0.11 -21.49
CA ASP A 52 -11.41 1.04 -20.78
C ASP A 52 -12.57 0.63 -19.87
N ASN A 53 -13.12 -0.57 -20.07
CA ASN A 53 -14.23 -1.08 -19.30
C ASN A 53 -13.78 -1.75 -17.99
N GLY A 54 -12.48 -1.70 -17.68
CA GLY A 54 -11.89 -2.31 -16.49
C GLY A 54 -11.90 -3.84 -16.54
N ASN A 55 -11.96 -4.46 -17.72
CA ASN A 55 -11.83 -5.90 -17.85
C ASN A 55 -10.38 -6.31 -17.59
N VAL A 56 -10.16 -7.38 -16.82
CA VAL A 56 -8.81 -7.92 -16.58
C VAL A 56 -8.46 -8.97 -17.62
N ALA A 57 -9.48 -9.66 -18.12
CA ALA A 57 -9.36 -10.63 -19.17
C ALA A 57 -10.58 -10.55 -20.08
N VAL A 58 -10.38 -10.80 -21.36
CA VAL A 58 -11.43 -10.92 -22.36
C VAL A 58 -11.19 -12.15 -23.23
N ALA A 59 -12.27 -12.79 -23.66
CA ALA A 59 -12.25 -13.85 -24.65
C ALA A 59 -12.91 -13.36 -25.94
N ILE A 60 -12.25 -13.53 -27.07
CA ILE A 60 -12.76 -13.13 -28.38
C ILE A 60 -13.04 -14.40 -29.18
N ALA A 61 -14.29 -14.58 -29.60
CA ALA A 61 -14.73 -15.67 -30.47
C ALA A 61 -15.80 -15.16 -31.43
N ASP A 62 -15.64 -15.44 -32.73
CA ASP A 62 -16.58 -15.05 -33.79
C ASP A 62 -17.00 -13.57 -33.72
N ASP A 63 -16.03 -12.66 -33.57
CA ASP A 63 -16.22 -11.21 -33.38
C ASP A 63 -17.00 -10.80 -32.11
N VAL A 64 -17.28 -11.74 -31.22
CA VAL A 64 -17.89 -11.47 -29.91
C VAL A 64 -16.82 -11.45 -28.82
N THR A 65 -16.77 -10.34 -28.08
CA THR A 65 -15.90 -10.18 -26.92
C THR A 65 -16.65 -10.44 -25.62
N TYR A 66 -16.22 -11.44 -24.86
CA TYR A 66 -16.72 -11.75 -23.52
C TYR A 66 -15.75 -11.21 -22.47
N SER A 67 -16.23 -10.41 -21.53
CA SER A 67 -15.46 -10.06 -20.34
C SER A 67 -15.31 -11.30 -19.45
N LEU A 68 -14.09 -11.61 -19.03
CA LEU A 68 -13.80 -12.74 -18.14
C LEU A 68 -13.58 -12.32 -16.68
N GLY A 69 -13.96 -11.09 -16.33
CA GLY A 69 -13.79 -10.56 -14.98
C GLY A 69 -13.32 -9.11 -14.98
N LYS A 70 -13.63 -8.42 -13.89
CA LYS A 70 -13.33 -7.00 -13.70
C LYS A 70 -12.14 -6.80 -12.78
N TYR A 71 -11.40 -5.73 -13.02
CA TYR A 71 -10.26 -5.37 -12.18
C TYR A 71 -10.72 -5.04 -10.77
N SER A 72 -11.84 -4.32 -10.64
CA SER A 72 -12.45 -3.95 -9.36
C SER A 72 -12.84 -5.14 -8.48
N THR A 73 -12.94 -6.35 -9.01
CA THR A 73 -13.28 -7.57 -8.26
C THR A 73 -12.04 -8.44 -7.97
N GLN A 74 -10.84 -7.88 -8.11
CA GLN A 74 -9.60 -8.57 -7.78
C GLN A 74 -9.61 -9.07 -6.34
N GLU A 75 -9.35 -10.36 -6.18
CA GLU A 75 -9.12 -10.98 -4.89
C GLU A 75 -7.85 -11.84 -4.94
N PRO A 76 -6.87 -11.60 -4.07
CA PRO A 76 -5.69 -12.46 -3.94
C PRO A 76 -6.11 -13.83 -3.38
N PHE A 77 -5.48 -14.91 -3.87
CA PHE A 77 -5.70 -16.25 -3.33
C PHE A 77 -4.42 -17.09 -3.32
N THR A 78 -4.43 -18.09 -2.44
CA THR A 78 -3.45 -19.18 -2.44
C THR A 78 -4.19 -20.49 -2.23
N ASP A 79 -3.94 -21.46 -3.09
CA ASP A 79 -4.49 -22.81 -3.00
C ASP A 79 -3.43 -23.87 -3.32
N ASN A 80 -3.87 -25.13 -3.49
CA ASN A 80 -2.97 -26.25 -3.82
C ASN A 80 -2.33 -26.13 -5.21
N ASN A 81 -2.93 -25.34 -6.11
CA ASN A 81 -2.45 -25.11 -7.46
C ASN A 81 -1.49 -23.91 -7.54
N GLY A 82 -1.45 -23.07 -6.51
CA GLY A 82 -0.44 -22.04 -6.33
C GLY A 82 -0.99 -20.73 -5.79
N ASN A 83 -0.28 -19.66 -6.12
CA ASN A 83 -0.56 -18.29 -5.72
C ASN A 83 -1.17 -17.53 -6.89
N GLY A 84 -2.10 -16.61 -6.65
CA GLY A 84 -2.71 -15.90 -7.76
C GLY A 84 -3.72 -14.84 -7.38
N PHE A 85 -4.43 -14.37 -8.40
CA PHE A 85 -5.53 -13.43 -8.28
C PHE A 85 -6.74 -13.95 -9.05
N LYS A 86 -7.91 -13.86 -8.43
CA LYS A 86 -9.19 -14.19 -9.05
C LYS A 86 -9.97 -12.92 -9.34
N TYR A 87 -10.74 -12.95 -10.42
CA TYR A 87 -11.48 -11.84 -10.97
C TYR A 87 -12.88 -12.33 -11.38
N ALA A 88 -13.91 -11.64 -10.89
CA ALA A 88 -15.30 -12.00 -11.10
C ALA A 88 -16.09 -10.88 -11.81
N GLY A 89 -17.37 -11.12 -12.10
CA GLY A 89 -18.27 -10.11 -12.66
C GLY A 89 -18.05 -9.83 -14.15
N GLY A 90 -17.64 -10.85 -14.91
CA GLY A 90 -17.55 -10.77 -16.36
C GLY A 90 -18.91 -10.75 -17.07
N SER A 91 -18.90 -10.93 -18.39
CA SER A 91 -20.11 -11.01 -19.20
C SER A 91 -20.88 -12.31 -18.92
N LYS A 92 -22.17 -12.34 -19.27
CA LYS A 92 -22.95 -13.58 -19.23
C LYS A 92 -22.50 -14.53 -20.35
N SER A 93 -22.23 -15.78 -20.01
CA SER A 93 -21.89 -16.85 -20.96
C SER A 93 -23.14 -17.37 -21.67
N ARG A 94 -22.94 -18.24 -22.67
CA ARG A 94 -24.03 -18.95 -23.36
C ARG A 94 -24.81 -19.88 -22.41
N SER A 95 -24.16 -20.44 -21.39
CA SER A 95 -24.80 -21.25 -20.35
C SER A 95 -25.57 -20.42 -19.31
N GLY A 96 -25.47 -19.09 -19.37
CA GLY A 96 -26.16 -18.18 -18.47
C GLY A 96 -25.40 -17.80 -17.20
N ASN A 97 -24.21 -18.38 -16.98
CA ASN A 97 -23.31 -18.05 -15.87
C ASN A 97 -22.53 -16.76 -16.17
N LEU A 98 -22.09 -16.04 -15.14
CA LEU A 98 -21.19 -14.91 -15.32
C LEU A 98 -19.76 -15.43 -15.44
N TRP A 99 -19.04 -14.95 -16.44
CA TRP A 99 -17.65 -15.30 -16.62
C TRP A 99 -16.78 -14.81 -15.45
N SER A 100 -15.81 -15.65 -15.07
CA SER A 100 -14.76 -15.33 -14.11
C SER A 100 -13.43 -15.90 -14.57
N SER A 101 -12.34 -15.32 -14.06
CA SER A 101 -10.99 -15.76 -14.38
C SER A 101 -10.09 -15.80 -13.17
N SER A 102 -9.12 -16.72 -13.20
CA SER A 102 -8.07 -16.84 -12.20
C SER A 102 -6.72 -16.82 -12.89
N ILE A 103 -5.77 -16.08 -12.33
CA ILE A 103 -4.40 -16.01 -12.84
C ILE A 103 -3.48 -16.60 -11.79
N TYR A 104 -2.92 -17.77 -12.08
CA TYR A 104 -1.94 -18.46 -11.25
C TYR A 104 -0.53 -17.98 -11.60
N ILE A 105 0.28 -17.77 -10.57
CA ILE A 105 1.65 -17.33 -10.64
C ILE A 105 2.51 -18.42 -9.99
N LYS A 106 3.40 -19.01 -10.79
CA LYS A 106 4.28 -20.10 -10.34
C LYS A 106 5.74 -19.74 -10.58
N CYS A 107 6.51 -19.67 -9.50
CA CYS A 107 7.96 -19.54 -9.63
C CYS A 107 8.54 -20.80 -10.29
N ASP A 108 9.34 -20.60 -11.33
CA ASP A 108 10.11 -21.67 -11.96
C ASP A 108 11.45 -21.11 -12.44
N ASN A 109 12.53 -21.49 -11.73
CA ASN A 109 13.90 -21.09 -12.03
C ASN A 109 14.57 -21.98 -13.08
N THR A 110 13.91 -23.05 -13.53
CA THR A 110 14.48 -23.97 -14.53
C THR A 110 14.32 -23.45 -15.96
N VAL A 111 13.41 -22.50 -16.15
CA VAL A 111 13.12 -21.87 -17.45
C VAL A 111 13.78 -20.49 -17.53
N THR A 112 14.22 -20.11 -18.73
CA THR A 112 14.92 -18.83 -18.95
C THR A 112 13.99 -17.64 -19.16
N LYS A 113 12.69 -17.90 -19.39
CA LYS A 113 11.65 -16.89 -19.65
C LYS A 113 10.33 -17.37 -19.07
N ASP A 114 9.43 -16.42 -18.81
CA ASP A 114 8.09 -16.74 -18.36
C ASP A 114 7.30 -17.45 -19.46
N ILE A 115 6.69 -18.56 -19.09
CA ILE A 115 5.75 -19.35 -19.88
C ILE A 115 4.36 -18.91 -19.47
N ILE A 116 3.57 -18.49 -20.46
CA ILE A 116 2.19 -18.04 -20.28
C ILE A 116 1.27 -19.02 -20.99
N GLN A 117 0.25 -19.53 -20.31
CA GLN A 117 -0.66 -20.54 -20.88
C GLN A 117 -2.07 -20.49 -20.28
N VAL A 118 -3.03 -21.05 -21.01
CA VAL A 118 -4.37 -21.36 -20.46
C VAL A 118 -4.27 -22.69 -19.73
N SER A 119 -4.41 -22.67 -18.41
CA SER A 119 -4.36 -23.86 -17.56
C SER A 119 -5.66 -24.67 -17.65
N THR A 120 -6.81 -23.99 -17.61
CA THR A 120 -8.13 -24.63 -17.70
C THR A 120 -9.13 -23.64 -18.28
N ALA A 121 -10.01 -24.10 -19.16
CA ALA A 121 -11.16 -23.33 -19.63
C ALA A 121 -12.41 -24.21 -19.55
N ASP A 122 -13.35 -23.82 -18.69
CA ASP A 122 -14.65 -24.48 -18.52
C ASP A 122 -15.73 -23.52 -19.00
N PHE A 123 -16.22 -23.76 -20.21
CA PHE A 123 -17.21 -22.92 -20.89
C PHE A 123 -18.62 -23.09 -20.32
N ASP A 124 -18.91 -24.23 -19.70
CA ASP A 124 -20.20 -24.49 -19.08
C ASP A 124 -20.31 -23.72 -17.76
N LYS A 125 -19.26 -23.76 -16.93
CA LYS A 125 -19.17 -22.98 -15.69
C LYS A 125 -18.78 -21.52 -15.90
N ALA A 126 -18.40 -21.12 -17.11
CA ALA A 126 -17.91 -19.79 -17.43
C ALA A 126 -16.67 -19.40 -16.59
N THR A 127 -15.68 -20.29 -16.50
CA THR A 127 -14.45 -20.06 -15.73
C THR A 127 -13.21 -20.32 -16.58
N VAL A 128 -12.25 -19.40 -16.57
CA VAL A 128 -10.96 -19.56 -17.25
C VAL A 128 -9.80 -19.34 -16.28
N SER A 129 -8.86 -20.27 -16.26
CA SER A 129 -7.64 -20.19 -15.45
C SER A 129 -6.43 -20.00 -16.35
N PHE A 130 -5.70 -18.92 -16.14
CA PHE A 130 -4.42 -18.62 -16.77
C PHE A 130 -3.27 -18.98 -15.83
N GLU A 131 -2.13 -19.34 -16.39
CA GLU A 131 -0.92 -19.61 -15.63
C GLU A 131 0.25 -18.82 -16.22
N ILE A 132 0.96 -18.09 -15.35
CA ILE A 132 2.24 -17.45 -15.61
C ILE A 132 3.28 -18.21 -14.78
N ARG A 133 4.20 -18.89 -15.45
CA ARG A 133 5.24 -19.69 -14.81
C ARG A 133 6.62 -19.27 -15.29
N GLY A 134 7.51 -18.90 -14.38
CA GLY A 134 8.89 -18.56 -14.75
C GLY A 134 9.66 -17.78 -13.70
N PRO A 135 10.84 -17.26 -14.06
CA PRO A 135 11.73 -16.56 -13.14
C PRO A 135 11.13 -15.23 -12.66
N SER A 136 10.28 -14.58 -13.45
CA SER A 136 9.63 -13.32 -13.01
C SER A 136 8.56 -13.57 -11.96
N ALA A 137 8.02 -14.78 -11.86
CA ALA A 137 7.12 -15.18 -10.79
C ALA A 137 7.85 -15.50 -9.47
N CYS A 138 9.18 -15.62 -9.51
CA CYS A 138 9.98 -15.88 -8.33
C CYS A 138 10.15 -14.63 -7.48
N VAL A 139 10.02 -14.87 -6.17
CA VAL A 139 10.29 -13.88 -5.14
C VAL A 139 11.79 -13.73 -5.06
N VAL A 140 12.31 -12.60 -5.53
CA VAL A 140 13.51 -12.07 -4.90
C VAL A 140 12.97 -11.39 -3.67
N GLU A 141 13.28 -11.89 -2.47
CA GLU A 141 12.92 -11.18 -1.25
C GLU A 141 13.58 -9.80 -1.33
N GLU A 142 12.81 -8.79 -1.74
CA GLU A 142 13.16 -7.43 -1.38
C GLU A 142 13.00 -7.39 0.13
N SER A 143 14.13 -7.63 0.82
CA SER A 143 14.32 -7.42 2.24
C SER A 143 13.40 -6.29 2.65
N LYS A 144 12.33 -6.64 3.39
CA LYS A 144 11.47 -5.65 4.03
C LYS A 144 12.45 -4.70 4.67
N LYS A 145 12.52 -3.46 4.18
CA LYS A 145 13.29 -2.41 4.82
C LYS A 145 12.55 -2.14 6.11
N SER A 146 12.79 -3.01 7.09
CA SER A 146 12.41 -2.89 8.47
C SER A 146 12.75 -1.46 8.81
N LEU A 147 11.74 -0.69 9.22
CA LEU A 147 12.00 0.62 9.79
C LEU A 147 13.07 0.39 10.84
N SER A 148 14.26 0.95 10.60
CA SER A 148 15.36 0.84 11.53
C SER A 148 14.81 1.15 12.92
N PRO A 149 15.15 0.36 13.95
CA PRO A 149 14.74 0.66 15.33
C PRO A 149 14.98 2.13 15.70
N VAL A 150 15.98 2.75 15.07
CA VAL A 150 16.31 4.17 15.16
C VAL A 150 15.18 5.09 14.65
N ALA A 151 14.53 4.77 13.52
CA ALA A 151 13.41 5.56 12.98
C ALA A 151 12.19 5.53 13.90
N ILE A 152 11.92 4.39 14.54
CA ILE A 152 10.85 4.25 15.54
C ILE A 152 11.15 5.14 16.76
N ILE A 153 12.40 5.14 17.24
CA ILE A 153 12.83 6.01 18.35
C ILE A 153 12.67 7.49 17.99
N PHE A 154 13.06 7.91 16.77
CA PHE A 154 12.88 9.29 16.34
C PHE A 154 11.41 9.71 16.28
N ILE A 155 10.51 8.84 15.83
CA ILE A 155 9.07 9.11 15.83
C ILE A 155 8.56 9.27 17.27
N ILE A 156 8.95 8.38 18.19
CA ILE A 156 8.55 8.46 19.59
C ILE A 156 9.05 9.78 20.23
N ILE A 157 10.31 10.16 20.01
CA ILE A 157 10.87 11.42 20.52
C ILE A 157 10.11 12.62 19.96
N ALA A 158 9.83 12.64 18.66
CA ALA A 158 9.07 13.73 18.03
C ALA A 158 7.66 13.88 18.62
N VAL A 159 6.98 12.75 18.88
CA VAL A 159 5.66 12.75 19.54
C VAL A 159 5.75 13.30 20.96
N ILE A 160 6.74 12.88 21.75
CA ILE A 160 6.94 13.37 23.12
C ILE A 160 7.21 14.88 23.12
N VAL A 161 8.06 15.39 22.23
CA VAL A 161 8.34 16.82 22.10
C VAL A 161 7.09 17.61 21.74
N CYS A 162 6.27 17.13 20.80
CA CYS A 162 4.99 17.76 20.46
C CYS A 162 4.04 17.82 21.65
N VAL A 163 3.91 16.74 22.43
CA VAL A 163 3.05 16.73 23.63
C VAL A 163 3.56 17.74 24.66
N ILE A 164 4.87 17.81 24.89
CA ILE A 164 5.47 18.80 25.81
C ILE A 164 5.15 20.22 25.33
N LEU A 165 5.33 20.52 24.04
CA LEU A 165 5.03 21.85 23.49
C LEU A 165 3.55 22.21 23.60
N ILE A 166 2.64 21.26 23.41
CA ILE A 166 1.19 21.49 23.56
C ILE A 166 0.83 21.75 25.03
N VAL A 167 1.34 20.94 25.96
CA VAL A 167 1.07 21.10 27.40
C VAL A 167 1.65 22.40 27.91
N PHE A 168 2.90 22.72 27.53
CA PHE A 168 3.56 23.94 27.94
C PHE A 168 2.93 25.17 27.29
N GLY A 169 2.60 25.09 25.99
CA GLY A 169 1.87 26.14 25.28
C GLY A 169 0.51 26.42 25.90
N SER A 170 -0.25 25.37 26.23
CA SER A 170 -1.54 25.49 26.92
C SER A 170 -1.39 26.07 28.32
N TRP A 171 -0.37 25.66 29.08
CA TRP A 171 -0.07 26.21 30.40
C TRP A 171 0.29 27.69 30.34
N CYS A 172 1.12 28.09 29.37
CA CYS A 172 1.48 29.49 29.12
C CYS A 172 0.25 30.31 28.71
N LEU A 173 -0.60 29.78 27.82
CA LEU A 173 -1.85 30.43 27.40
C LEU A 173 -2.78 30.65 28.60
N VAL A 174 -3.00 29.62 29.41
CA VAL A 174 -3.88 29.69 30.59
C VAL A 174 -3.36 30.73 31.60
N ASN A 175 -2.05 30.78 31.86
CA ASN A 175 -1.49 31.82 32.75
C ASN A 175 -1.50 33.22 32.15
N PHE A 176 -1.42 33.36 30.83
CA PHE A 176 -1.58 34.63 30.12
C PHE A 176 -3.02 35.14 30.20
N PHE A 177 -4.01 34.27 30.01
CA PHE A 177 -5.44 34.62 30.06
C PHE A 177 -5.98 34.81 31.49
N ILE A 178 -5.44 34.12 32.50
CA ILE A 178 -5.84 34.29 33.92
C ILE A 178 -5.25 35.57 34.55
N GLY A 179 -4.46 36.35 33.79
CA GLY A 179 -4.02 37.67 34.28
C GLY A 179 -3.00 37.62 35.42
N LYS A 180 -2.29 36.49 35.59
CA LYS A 180 -1.06 36.46 36.41
C LYS A 180 0.08 37.11 35.62
N ARG A 181 0.01 38.43 35.45
CA ARG A 181 1.17 39.23 35.05
C ARG A 181 2.17 39.26 36.21
N GLY A 182 3.00 38.24 36.29
CA GLY A 182 4.10 38.20 37.25
C GLY A 182 4.59 36.79 37.49
N ILE A 183 5.91 36.63 37.39
CA ILE A 183 6.65 35.39 37.64
C ILE A 183 6.67 34.41 36.45
N ALA A 184 7.02 34.92 35.27
CA ALA A 184 7.92 34.19 34.38
C ALA A 184 9.35 34.69 34.65
N VAL A 185 9.85 34.48 35.87
CA VAL A 185 11.26 34.67 36.18
C VAL A 185 11.88 33.29 36.30
N LEU A 186 12.70 32.97 35.30
CA LEU A 186 13.60 31.82 35.26
C LEU A 186 14.36 31.69 36.59
N PRO A 187 14.61 30.48 37.11
CA PRO A 187 15.44 30.27 38.31
C PRO A 187 16.95 30.52 38.05
N LEU A 188 17.32 31.25 37.01
CA LEU A 188 18.71 31.57 36.65
C LEU A 188 19.21 32.92 37.21
N TYR A 189 18.33 33.77 37.75
CA TYR A 189 18.73 35.09 38.25
C TYR A 189 19.30 35.09 39.67
N SER A 190 19.07 34.03 40.47
CA SER A 190 19.54 33.97 41.86
C SER A 190 20.99 33.48 42.02
N ILE A 191 21.64 33.05 40.94
CA ILE A 191 23.03 32.57 40.98
C ILE A 191 24.03 33.72 40.75
N PHE A 192 23.67 34.73 39.95
CA PHE A 192 24.60 35.82 39.60
C PHE A 192 24.73 36.92 40.67
N HIS A 193 23.72 37.16 41.50
CA HIS A 193 23.82 38.22 42.52
C HIS A 193 24.44 37.77 43.86
N LYS A 194 24.57 36.46 44.12
CA LYS A 194 25.14 35.99 45.40
C LYS A 194 26.68 36.01 45.45
N GLN A 195 27.36 36.26 44.34
CA GLN A 195 28.83 36.34 44.32
C GLN A 195 29.41 37.73 44.61
N GLN A 196 28.63 38.82 44.49
CA GLN A 196 29.15 40.16 44.76
C GLN A 196 29.16 40.52 46.26
N ASP A 197 28.30 39.92 47.08
CA ASP A 197 28.23 40.22 48.52
C ASP A 197 29.29 39.47 49.35
N ALA A 198 29.95 38.45 48.78
CA ALA A 198 31.01 37.72 49.48
C ALA A 198 32.40 38.37 49.36
N PHE A 199 32.59 39.31 48.42
CA PHE A 199 33.88 39.95 48.19
C PHE A 199 34.04 41.33 48.88
N ALA A 200 32.96 41.87 49.45
CA ALA A 200 33.00 43.15 50.16
C ALA A 200 33.30 43.00 51.67
N THR A 201 33.12 41.81 52.25
CA THR A 201 33.28 41.55 53.69
C THR A 201 34.67 41.07 54.11
N GLU A 202 35.63 40.95 53.19
CA GLU A 202 37.03 40.60 53.51
C GLU A 202 37.97 41.82 53.53
N LYS A 203 37.48 43.03 53.23
CA LYS A 203 38.30 44.28 53.29
C LYS A 203 38.04 45.17 54.51
N ALA A 204 37.18 44.76 55.43
CA ALA A 204 36.84 45.56 56.62
C ALA A 204 37.46 45.06 57.95
N ASN A 205 38.28 44.01 57.94
CA ASN A 205 38.93 43.46 59.16
C ASN A 205 40.47 43.52 59.15
N LEU A 206 41.05 44.43 58.37
CA LEU A 206 42.49 44.73 58.38
C LEU A 206 42.72 46.25 58.48
N ILE A 207 42.27 46.85 59.60
CA ILE A 207 42.89 48.03 60.24
C ILE A 207 42.75 47.84 61.76
#